data_AF-A0A939LY03-F1
#
_entry.id   AF-A0A939LY03-F1
#
_cell.length_a   1.000
_cell.length_b   1.000
_cell.length_c   1.000
_cell.angle_alpha   90.00
_cell.angle_beta   90.00
_cell.angle_gamma   90.00
#
_symmetry.space_group_name_H-M   'P 1'
#
loop_
_entity.id
_entity.type
_entity.pdbx_description
1 polymer ?
#
loop_
_entity_poly.entity_id
_entity_poly.type
_entity_poly.pdbx_seq_one_letter_code
_entity_poly.pdbx_strand_id
1 'polypeptide(L)'
;MSVRSSLLAAAVTFASLGAAHANGLRPIEGLSINLGDVSGVAYYTVEPDGFRVVTTLAQGEAGTPIRFVTVLAPGQRVVVSTPYQATALEVSRKGDELLVRRASTFSN
;
A
#
# COMPACT_ATOMS: atom_id res chain seq x y z
N MET A 1 -7.08 -20.70 -64.86
CA MET A 1 -7.01 -19.59 -63.89
C MET A 1 -6.72 -20.18 -62.52
N SER A 2 -5.59 -19.84 -61.90
CA SER A 2 -5.15 -20.43 -60.62
C SER A 2 -5.39 -19.42 -59.49
N VAL A 3 -6.31 -19.73 -58.59
CA VAL A 3 -6.58 -18.91 -57.40
C VAL A 3 -5.63 -19.39 -56.30
N ARG A 4 -4.61 -18.60 -56.01
CA ARG A 4 -3.69 -18.83 -54.90
C ARG A 4 -4.37 -18.36 -53.62
N SER A 5 -4.82 -19.30 -52.79
CA SER A 5 -5.41 -19.03 -51.49
C SER A 5 -4.30 -18.82 -50.45
N SER A 6 -4.15 -17.60 -49.96
CA SER A 6 -3.22 -17.26 -48.89
C SER A 6 -3.93 -17.37 -47.55
N LEU A 7 -3.62 -18.40 -46.77
CA LEU A 7 -4.08 -18.56 -45.39
C LEU A 7 -3.29 -17.62 -44.48
N LEU A 8 -3.98 -16.66 -43.86
CA LEU A 8 -3.41 -15.74 -42.87
C LEU A 8 -3.52 -16.41 -41.48
N ALA A 9 -2.40 -16.86 -40.91
CA ALA A 9 -2.35 -17.40 -39.56
C ALA A 9 -2.27 -16.25 -38.54
N ALA A 10 -3.35 -16.00 -37.81
CA ALA A 10 -3.37 -15.05 -36.69
C ALA A 10 -2.91 -15.78 -35.41
N ALA A 11 -1.69 -15.51 -34.95
CA ALA A 11 -1.21 -15.98 -33.65
C ALA A 11 -1.73 -15.06 -32.54
N VAL A 12 -2.71 -15.54 -31.76
CA VAL A 12 -3.17 -14.86 -30.54
C VAL A 12 -2.23 -15.22 -29.40
N THR A 13 -1.33 -14.31 -29.05
CA THR A 13 -0.50 -14.44 -27.84
C THR A 13 -1.34 -14.03 -26.62
N PHE A 14 -1.81 -15.02 -25.85
CA PHE A 14 -2.34 -14.75 -24.51
C PHE A 14 -1.19 -14.30 -23.60
N ALA A 15 -1.01 -12.99 -23.46
CA ALA A 15 -0.20 -12.44 -22.39
C ALA A 15 -0.92 -12.76 -21.07
N SER A 16 -0.39 -13.70 -20.29
CA SER A 16 -0.82 -13.94 -18.93
C SER A 16 -0.50 -12.69 -18.10
N LEU A 17 -1.47 -11.80 -17.97
CA LEU A 17 -1.49 -10.75 -16.95
C LEU A 17 -1.61 -11.47 -15.60
N GLY A 18 -0.47 -11.92 -15.06
CA GLY A 18 -0.38 -12.33 -13.67
C GLY A 18 -0.75 -11.10 -12.84
N ALA A 19 -1.96 -11.09 -12.29
CA ALA A 19 -2.32 -10.12 -11.28
C ALA A 19 -1.32 -10.31 -10.13
N ALA A 20 -0.44 -9.33 -9.95
CA ALA A 20 0.39 -9.24 -8.76
C ALA A 20 -0.57 -8.96 -7.60
N HIS A 21 -1.13 -10.01 -7.03
CA HIS A 21 -1.87 -9.95 -5.78
C HIS A 21 -0.86 -9.63 -4.68
N ALA A 22 -0.64 -8.34 -4.44
CA ALA A 22 -0.04 -7.90 -3.19
C ALA A 22 -1.02 -8.35 -2.12
N ASN A 23 -0.66 -9.38 -1.36
CA ASN A 23 -1.50 -9.89 -0.29
C ASN A 23 -1.70 -8.74 0.70
N GLY A 24 -2.86 -8.08 0.64
CA GLY A 24 -3.16 -6.90 1.43
C GLY A 24 -3.06 -7.21 2.92
N LEU A 25 -2.74 -6.21 3.74
CA LEU A 25 -2.76 -6.40 5.18
C LEU A 25 -4.16 -6.87 5.59
N ARG A 26 -4.29 -7.92 6.40
CA ARG A 26 -5.60 -8.36 6.91
C ARG A 26 -6.00 -7.54 8.14
N PRO A 27 -7.29 -7.47 8.48
CA PRO A 27 -7.72 -6.82 9.72
C PRO A 27 -7.00 -7.44 10.92
N ILE A 28 -6.68 -6.62 11.93
CA ILE A 28 -5.91 -6.94 13.15
C ILE A 28 -4.47 -7.45 12.92
N GLU A 29 -4.05 -7.71 11.69
CA GLU A 29 -2.69 -8.10 11.37
C GLU A 29 -1.75 -6.90 11.53
N GLY A 30 -0.68 -7.10 12.29
CA GLY A 30 0.35 -6.10 12.49
C GLY A 30 1.36 -6.11 11.34
N LEU A 31 1.56 -4.95 10.73
CA LEU A 31 2.62 -4.71 9.75
C LEU A 31 3.76 -3.94 10.40
N SER A 32 4.97 -4.50 10.36
CA SER A 32 6.18 -3.80 10.79
C SER A 32 6.55 -2.69 9.80
N ILE A 33 6.87 -1.52 10.34
CA ILE A 33 7.30 -0.33 9.59
C ILE A 33 8.75 -0.05 9.97
N ASN A 34 9.58 0.21 8.94
CA ASN A 34 10.94 0.69 9.12
C ASN A 34 11.17 1.89 8.19
N LEU A 35 11.48 3.03 8.79
CA LEU A 35 11.76 4.32 8.14
C LEU A 35 13.15 4.82 8.59
N GLY A 36 14.17 3.95 8.54
CA GLY A 36 15.49 4.28 9.08
C GLY A 36 15.49 4.21 10.60
N ASP A 37 15.81 5.32 11.27
CA ASP A 37 15.88 5.39 12.74
C ASP A 37 14.51 5.31 13.43
N VAL A 38 13.43 5.45 12.66
CA VAL A 38 12.06 5.33 13.14
C VAL A 38 11.49 3.99 12.70
N SER A 39 11.02 3.21 13.67
CA SER A 39 10.37 1.92 13.43
C SER A 39 9.02 1.87 14.13
N GLY A 40 8.20 0.89 13.79
CA GLY A 40 6.91 0.75 14.43
C GLY A 40 6.03 -0.31 13.82
N VAL A 41 4.74 -0.20 14.13
CA VAL A 41 3.71 -1.13 13.68
C VAL A 41 2.46 -0.39 13.25
N ALA A 42 1.86 -0.83 12.15
CA ALA A 42 0.52 -0.44 11.76
C ALA A 42 -0.40 -1.66 11.77
N TYR A 43 -1.66 -1.45 12.15
CA TYR A 43 -2.74 -2.40 11.96
C TYR A 43 -4.02 -1.63 11.67
N TYR A 44 -5.06 -2.35 11.26
CA TYR A 44 -6.38 -1.74 11.13
C TYR A 44 -7.49 -2.65 11.63
N THR A 45 -8.62 -2.03 11.94
CA THR A 45 -9.89 -2.68 12.18
C THR A 45 -10.92 -2.20 11.17
N VAL A 46 -11.92 -3.02 10.91
CA VAL A 46 -13.08 -2.63 10.10
C VAL A 46 -14.11 -2.00 11.03
N GLU A 47 -14.48 -0.76 10.76
CA GLU A 47 -15.50 0.01 11.48
C GLU A 47 -16.61 0.45 10.52
N PRO A 48 -17.82 0.83 11.02
CA PRO A 48 -18.91 1.26 10.16
C PRO A 48 -18.52 2.40 9.21
N ASP A 49 -17.69 3.33 9.69
CA ASP A 49 -17.29 4.52 8.95
C ASP A 49 -16.05 4.30 8.06
N GLY A 50 -15.41 3.14 8.13
CA GLY A 50 -14.25 2.80 7.30
C GLY A 50 -13.22 1.92 7.98
N PHE A 51 -12.00 1.93 7.46
CA PHE A 51 -10.89 1.22 8.08
C PHE A 51 -10.22 2.11 9.11
N ARG A 52 -10.35 1.78 10.40
CA ARG A 52 -9.63 2.48 11.45
C ARG A 52 -8.19 1.97 11.47
N VAL A 53 -7.29 2.79 10.98
CA VAL A 53 -5.85 2.51 10.93
C VAL A 53 -5.21 3.08 12.19
N VAL A 54 -4.41 2.25 12.86
CA VAL A 54 -3.57 2.66 13.99
C VAL A 54 -2.12 2.42 13.61
N THR A 55 -1.33 3.48 13.66
CA THR A 55 0.11 3.42 13.41
C THR A 55 0.84 3.91 14.66
N THR A 56 1.73 3.09 15.21
CA THR A 56 2.59 3.47 16.33
C THR A 56 4.02 3.49 15.87
N LEU A 57 4.74 4.59 16.07
CA LEU A 57 6.12 4.81 15.63
C LEU A 57 6.98 5.25 16.82
N ALA A 58 8.24 4.84 16.86
CA ALA A 58 9.23 5.30 17.83
C ALA A 58 10.61 5.40 17.17
N GLN A 59 11.47 6.29 17.68
CA GLN A 59 12.86 6.37 17.27
C GLN A 59 13.73 5.45 18.13
N GLY A 60 14.22 4.34 17.57
CA GLY A 60 14.92 3.31 18.32
C GLY A 60 14.09 2.71 19.47
N GLU A 61 14.74 1.93 20.35
CA GLU A 61 14.06 1.25 21.46
C GLU A 61 13.70 2.19 22.63
N ALA A 62 14.48 3.26 22.82
CA ALA A 62 14.30 4.20 23.93
C ALA A 62 13.47 5.43 23.57
N GLY A 63 13.10 5.62 22.29
CA GLY A 63 12.32 6.76 21.84
C GLY A 63 10.88 6.71 22.34
N THR A 64 10.32 7.87 22.69
CA THR A 64 8.91 7.98 23.08
C THR A 64 8.00 7.60 21.91
N PRO A 65 7.11 6.59 22.06
CA PRO A 65 6.22 6.19 21.00
C PRO A 65 5.15 7.26 20.70
N ILE A 66 4.89 7.48 19.41
CA ILE A 66 3.83 8.35 18.91
C ILE A 66 2.80 7.48 18.20
N ARG A 67 1.52 7.62 18.56
CA ARG A 67 0.40 6.89 17.96
C ARG A 67 -0.47 7.81 17.12
N PHE A 68 -0.60 7.48 15.84
CA PHE A 68 -1.51 8.12 14.90
C PHE A 68 -2.73 7.22 14.66
N VAL A 69 -3.92 7.81 14.66
CA VAL A 69 -5.17 7.10 14.41
C VAL A 69 -5.96 7.88 13.36
N THR A 70 -6.44 7.17 12.35
CA THR A 70 -7.32 7.73 11.32
C THR A 70 -8.32 6.69 10.84
N VAL A 71 -9.41 7.14 10.22
CA VAL A 71 -10.38 6.27 9.55
C VAL A 71 -10.31 6.55 8.05
N LEU A 72 -10.09 5.49 7.26
CA LEU A 72 -10.04 5.58 5.80
C LEU A 72 -11.32 5.01 5.17
N ALA A 73 -12.07 5.87 4.51
CA ALA A 73 -13.11 5.49 3.55
C ALA A 73 -12.46 4.88 2.28
N PRO A 74 -13.22 4.13 1.45
CA PRO A 74 -12.69 3.57 0.21
C PRO A 74 -12.04 4.63 -0.68
N GLY A 75 -10.83 4.36 -1.16
CA GLY A 75 -10.07 5.27 -2.03
C GLY A 75 -9.30 6.36 -1.31
N GLN A 76 -9.44 6.50 0.01
CA GLN A 76 -8.67 7.47 0.79
C GLN A 76 -7.26 6.98 1.13
N ARG A 77 -6.36 7.94 1.38
CA ARG A 77 -5.01 7.71 1.86
C ARG A 77 -4.63 8.74 2.91
N VAL A 78 -3.68 8.36 3.76
CA VAL A 78 -2.98 9.24 4.69
C VAL A 78 -1.48 9.11 4.44
N VAL A 79 -0.76 10.21 4.61
CA VAL A 79 0.70 10.24 4.56
C VAL A 79 1.21 10.73 5.91
N VAL A 80 2.06 9.93 6.55
CA VAL A 80 2.73 10.26 7.81
C VAL A 80 4.20 10.49 7.52
N SER A 81 4.69 11.70 7.78
CA SER A 81 6.11 12.04 7.67
C SER A 81 6.64 12.51 9.03
N THR A 82 7.96 12.50 9.18
CA THR A 82 8.62 13.18 10.29
C THR A 82 9.42 14.37 9.73
N PRO A 83 9.57 15.48 10.47
CA PRO A 83 10.22 16.69 9.94
C PRO A 83 11.66 16.47 9.47
N TYR A 84 12.35 15.49 10.05
CA TYR A 84 13.78 15.26 9.84
C TYR A 84 14.10 14.07 8.94
N GLN A 85 13.08 13.32 8.47
CA GLN A 85 13.29 12.20 7.55
C GLN A 85 12.75 12.51 6.16
N ALA A 86 13.57 12.25 5.14
CA ALA A 86 13.20 12.45 3.74
C ALA A 86 12.19 11.43 3.19
N THR A 87 11.79 10.45 4.01
CA THR A 87 10.84 9.39 3.64
C THR A 87 9.57 9.52 4.47
N ALA A 88 8.42 9.38 3.81
CA ALA A 88 7.12 9.32 4.45
C ALA A 88 6.52 7.91 4.35
N LEU A 89 5.55 7.63 5.21
CA LEU A 89 4.70 6.44 5.17
C LEU A 89 3.35 6.81 4.57
N GLU A 90 3.01 6.23 3.42
CA GLU A 90 1.66 6.29 2.88
C GLU A 90 0.88 5.05 3.29
N VAL A 91 -0.31 5.26 3.84
CA VAL A 91 -1.30 4.21 4.07
C VAL A 91 -2.53 4.53 3.24
N SER A 92 -2.94 3.61 2.37
CA SER A 92 -4.06 3.80 1.44
C SER A 92 -5.02 2.63 1.50
N ARG A 93 -6.31 2.92 1.34
CA ARG A 93 -7.36 1.92 1.21
C ARG A 93 -7.79 1.80 -0.26
N LYS A 94 -7.67 0.60 -0.83
CA LYS A 94 -8.16 0.26 -2.17
C LYS A 94 -9.25 -0.80 -2.07
N GLY A 95 -10.50 -0.37 -2.15
CA GLY A 95 -11.64 -1.26 -1.88
C GLY A 95 -11.54 -1.82 -0.46
N ASP A 96 -11.33 -3.12 -0.34
CA ASP A 96 -11.22 -3.83 0.93
C ASP A 96 -9.77 -4.17 1.33
N GLU A 97 -8.80 -3.69 0.56
CA GLU A 97 -7.39 -3.87 0.86
C GLU A 97 -6.79 -2.61 1.50
N LEU A 98 -5.98 -2.81 2.54
CA LEU A 98 -5.11 -1.77 3.07
C LEU A 98 -3.68 -1.98 2.54
N LEU A 99 -3.13 -0.93 1.95
CA LEU A 99 -1.78 -0.91 1.40
C LEU A 99 -0.93 0.10 2.16
N VAL A 100 0.27 -0.33 2.55
CA VAL A 100 1.25 0.51 3.23
C VAL A 100 2.50 0.60 2.37
N ARG A 101 2.97 1.82 2.11
CA ARG A 101 4.09 2.10 1.21
C ARG A 101 4.99 3.17 1.78
N ARG A 102 6.27 3.13 1.40
CA ARG A 102 7.13 4.31 1.53
C ARG A 102 6.77 5.29 0.42
N ALA A 103 6.51 6.53 0.79
CA ALA A 103 6.38 7.64 -0.14
C ALA A 103 7.66 8.48 -0.08
N SER A 104 8.20 8.82 -1.23
CA SER A 104 9.15 9.94 -1.32
C SER A 104 8.37 11.21 -0.95
N THR A 105 8.92 12.02 -0.04
CA THR A 105 8.38 13.34 0.25
C THR A 105 8.55 14.18 -1.01
N PHE A 106 7.60 14.12 -1.94
CA PHE A 106 7.55 15.08 -3.04
C PHE A 106 7.42 16.46 -2.39
N SER A 107 8.39 17.32 -2.70
CA SER A 107 8.35 18.73 -2.32
C SER A 107 6.99 19.30 -2.68
N ASN A 108 6.34 19.97 -1.72
CA ASN A 108 5.32 20.96 -2.08
C ASN A 108 5.94 22.00 -3.02
#